data_AF-A0A109HHG4-F1
#
_entry.id   AF-A0A109HHG4-F1
#
_cell.length_a   1.000
_cell.length_b   1.000
_cell.length_c   1.000
_cell.angle_alpha   90.00
_cell.angle_beta   90.00
_cell.angle_gamma   90.00
#
_symmetry.space_group_name_H-M   'P 1'
#
loop_
_entity.id
_entity.type
_entity.pdbx_description
1 polymer ?
#
loop_
_entity_poly.entity_id
_entity_poly.type
_entity_poly.pdbx_seq_one_letter_code
_entity_poly.pdbx_strand_id
1 'polypeptide(L)' 'MTRVLTCIDAVPAQDGTCAQTAWLDQASWVDMLPTVQQAGVVGGAYFVGLMTLAVVRGLLNPKTIEE' A
#
# COMPACT_ATOMS: atom_id res chain seq x y z
N MET A 1 8.09 18.34 -5.46
CA MET A 1 6.96 17.43 -5.19
C MET A 1 5.69 18.24 -5.32
N THR A 2 4.71 17.75 -6.06
CA THR A 2 3.43 18.44 -6.30
C THR A 2 2.37 17.90 -5.36
N ARG A 3 1.71 18.80 -4.61
CA ARG A 3 0.60 18.44 -3.73
C ARG A 3 -0.70 18.48 -4.55
N VAL A 4 -1.41 17.36 -4.59
CA VAL A 4 -2.69 17.26 -5.28
C VAL A 4 -3.78 17.06 -4.24
N LEU A 5 -4.88 17.80 -4.39
CA LEU A 5 -6.08 17.59 -3.57
C LEU A 5 -6.83 16.40 -4.15
N THR A 6 -6.89 15.31 -3.40
CA THR A 6 -7.51 14.05 -3.85
C THR A 6 -8.66 13.67 -2.94
N CYS A 7 -9.72 13.12 -3.53
CA CYS A 7 -10.78 12.47 -2.78
C CYS A 7 -10.31 11.12 -2.26
N ILE A 8 -10.54 10.87 -0.97
CA ILE A 8 -10.11 9.64 -0.30
C ILE A 8 -11.31 8.80 0.19
N ASP A 9 -12.51 9.11 -0.31
CA ASP A 9 -13.71 8.36 -0.01
C ASP A 9 -13.61 6.93 -0.58
N ALA A 10 -14.08 5.95 0.20
CA ALA A 10 -14.11 4.55 -0.24
C ALA A 10 -14.95 4.34 -1.50
N VAL A 11 -15.98 5.17 -1.70
CA VAL A 11 -16.79 5.24 -2.92
C VAL A 11 -17.02 6.72 -3.25
N PRO A 12 -16.24 7.32 -4.16
CA PRO A 12 -16.43 8.72 -4.54
C PRO A 12 -17.74 8.87 -5.33
N ALA A 13 -18.48 9.93 -5.05
CA ALA A 13 -19.69 10.25 -5.79
C ALA A 13 -19.33 10.69 -7.22
N GLN A 14 -20.09 10.20 -8.20
CA GLN A 14 -19.83 10.41 -9.63
C GLN A 14 -20.01 11.87 -10.08
N ASP A 15 -20.63 12.69 -9.23
CA ASP A 15 -20.84 14.12 -9.41
C ASP A 15 -19.62 14.97 -9.00
N GLY A 16 -18.55 14.33 -8.54
CA GLY A 16 -17.32 15.00 -8.10
C GLY A 16 -17.43 15.58 -6.68
N THR A 17 -18.49 15.25 -5.93
CA THR A 17 -18.59 15.60 -4.52
C THR A 17 -17.84 14.57 -3.67
N CYS A 18 -17.10 15.05 -2.67
CA CYS A 18 -16.32 14.19 -1.78
C CYS A 18 -16.54 14.58 -0.32
N ALA A 19 -16.80 13.59 0.52
CA ALA A 19 -16.97 13.75 1.96
C ALA A 19 -15.62 13.98 2.65
N GLN A 20 -14.56 13.32 2.18
CA GLN A 20 -13.21 13.50 2.68
C GLN A 20 -12.21 13.79 1.55
N THR A 21 -11.43 14.85 1.76
CA THR A 21 -10.35 15.26 0.88
C THR A 21 -9.04 15.34 1.66
N ALA A 22 -7.94 14.96 1.02
CA ALA A 22 -6.61 15.06 1.59
C ALA A 22 -5.62 15.61 0.56
N TRP A 23 -4.63 16.33 1.07
CA TRP A 23 -3.49 16.77 0.27
C TRP A 23 -2.44 15.67 0.26
N LEU A 24 -2.25 15.03 -0.88
CA LEU A 24 -1.25 13.99 -1.05
C LEU A 24 -0.06 14.55 -1.84
N ASP A 25 1.14 14.27 -1.36
CA ASP A 25 2.37 14.51 -2.10
C ASP A 25 2.53 13.42 -3.15
N GLN A 26 2.21 13.74 -4.40
CA GLN A 26 2.30 12.81 -5.51
C GLN A 26 3.56 13.12 -6.32
N ALA A 27 4.38 12.10 -6.59
CA ALA A 27 5.60 12.25 -7.41
C ALA A 27 5.27 12.53 -8.89
N SER A 28 4.10 12.10 -9.34
CA SER A 28 3.59 12.18 -10.71
C SER A 28 2.07 12.29 -10.65
N TRP A 29 1.48 13.24 -11.37
CA TRP A 29 0.02 13.38 -11.53
C TRP A 29 -0.56 12.41 -12.57
N VAL A 30 0.31 11.66 -13.25
CA VAL A 30 -0.04 10.75 -14.34
C VAL A 30 -0.32 9.34 -13.83
N ASP A 31 0.25 8.97 -12.67
CA ASP A 31 0.04 7.67 -12.06
C ASP A 31 -1.20 7.71 -11.16
N MET A 32 -2.27 6.99 -11.55
CA MET A 32 -3.44 6.81 -10.69
C MET A 32 -3.01 6.24 -9.33
N LEU A 33 -3.55 6.81 -8.24
CA LEU A 33 -3.37 6.20 -6.92
C LEU A 33 -4.01 4.80 -6.93
N PRO A 34 -3.32 3.79 -6.38
CA PRO A 34 -3.89 2.45 -6.29
C PRO A 34 -5.15 2.48 -5.42
N THR A 35 -6.18 1.76 -5.84
CA THR A 35 -7.38 1.61 -5.01
C THR A 35 -7.04 0.88 -3.71
N VAL A 36 -7.86 1.02 -2.67
CA VAL A 36 -7.70 0.26 -1.41
C VAL A 36 -7.59 -1.26 -1.68
N GLN A 37 -8.32 -1.74 -2.68
CA GLN A 37 -8.31 -3.14 -3.10
C GLN A 37 -6.97 -3.53 -3.75
N GLN A 38 -6.40 -2.67 -4.60
CA GLN A 38 -5.05 -2.89 -5.16
C GLN A 38 -3.95 -2.79 -4.10
N ALA A 39 -4.07 -1.84 -3.16
CA ALA A 39 -3.14 -1.71 -2.03
C ALA A 39 -3.16 -2.97 -1.14
N GLY A 40 -4.34 -3.56 -0.91
CA GLY A 40 -4.49 -4.82 -0.18
C GLY A 40 -3.79 -6.00 -0.87
N VAL A 41 -3.89 -6.10 -2.20
CA VAL A 41 -3.22 -7.16 -2.97
C VAL A 41 -1.70 -7.03 -2.90
N VAL A 42 -1.17 -5.81 -3.13
CA VAL A 42 0.28 -5.56 -3.08
C VAL A 42 0.83 -5.73 -1.66
N GLY A 43 0.12 -5.21 -0.65
CA GLY A 43 0.51 -5.36 0.75
C GLY A 43 0.51 -6.82 1.21
N GLY A 44 -0.49 -7.60 0.81
CA GLY A 44 -0.55 -9.03 1.10
C GLY A 44 0.61 -9.80 0.46
N ALA A 45 0.90 -9.54 -0.81
CA ALA A 45 2.02 -10.17 -1.51
C ALA A 45 3.37 -9.83 -0.86
N TYR A 46 3.56 -8.56 -0.46
CA TYR A 46 4.78 -8.12 0.21
C TYR A 46 4.97 -8.79 1.58
N PHE A 47 3.92 -8.85 2.40
CA PHE A 47 3.97 -9.52 3.70
C PHE A 47 4.30 -11.01 3.57
N VAL A 48 3.62 -11.72 2.66
CA VAL A 48 3.90 -13.14 2.41
C VAL A 48 5.33 -13.35 1.90
N GLY A 49 5.82 -12.46 1.03
CA GLY A 49 7.21 -12.49 0.55
C GLY A 49 8.23 -12.32 1.68
N LEU A 50 8.01 -11.38 2.60
CA LEU A 50 8.90 -11.21 3.75
C LEU A 50 8.83 -12.39 4.73
N MET A 51 7.64 -12.94 4.99
CA MET A 51 7.47 -14.08 5.87
C MET A 51 8.12 -15.35 5.29
N THR A 52 7.97 -15.59 3.99
CA THR A 52 8.63 -16.71 3.32
C THR A 52 10.15 -16.57 3.36
N LEU A 53 10.69 -15.37 3.13
CA LEU A 53 12.12 -15.10 3.30
C LEU A 53 12.60 -15.31 4.75
N ALA A 54 11.80 -14.90 5.73
CA ALA A 54 12.10 -15.11 7.15
C ALA A 54 12.15 -16.61 7.50
N VAL A 55 11.18 -17.40 7.02
CA VAL A 55 11.17 -18.86 7.20
C VAL A 55 12.37 -19.51 6.52
N VAL A 56 12.67 -19.15 5.27
CA VAL A 56 13.84 -19.67 4.55
C VAL A 56 15.13 -19.32 5.30
N ARG A 57 15.27 -18.09 5.79
CA ARG A 57 16.42 -17.67 6.59
C ARG A 57 16.53 -18.47 7.89
N GLY A 58 15.41 -18.70 8.57
CA GLY A 58 15.38 -19.52 9.78
C GLY A 58 15.76 -20.98 9.52
N LEU A 59 15.30 -21.59 8.43
CA LEU A 59 15.66 -22.95 8.04
C LEU A 59 17.15 -23.07 7.66
N LEU A 60 17.71 -22.06 7.00
CA LEU A 60 19.13 -22.04 6.61
C LEU A 60 20.06 -21.70 7.77
N ASN A 61 19.60 -20.92 8.77
CA ASN A 61 20.35 -20.53 9.96
C ASN A 61 19.51 -20.73 11.23
N PRO A 62 19.40 -21.96 11.74
CA PRO A 62 18.48 -22.30 12.85
C PRO A 62 18.77 -21.57 14.17
N LYS A 63 20.00 -21.07 14.37
CA LYS A 63 20.39 -20.30 15.55
C LYS A 63 19.62 -18.98 15.73
N THR A 64 18.96 -18.46 14.68
CA THR A 64 18.19 -17.21 14.76
C THR A 64 16.71 -17.41 15.14
N ILE A 65 16.25 -18.66 15.33
CA ILE A 65 14.86 -18.97 15.74
C ILE A 65 14.76 -19.12 17.27
N GLU A 66 15.87 -19.38 17.96
CA GLU A 66 15.93 -19.66 19.41
C GLU A 66 16.28 -18.45 20.30
N GLU A 67 16.49 -17.25 19.73
CA GLU A 67 16.66 -15.98 20.47
C GLU A 67 15.39 -15.13 20.51
#